data_AF-R7B0B1-F1
#
_entry.id   AF-R7B0B1-F1
#
_cell.length_a   1.000
_cell.length_b   1.000
_cell.length_c   1.000
_cell.angle_alpha   90.00
_cell.angle_beta   90.00
_cell.angle_gamma   90.00
#
_symmetry.space_group_name_H-M   'P 1'
#
loop_
_entity.id
_entity.type
_entity.pdbx_description
1 polymer ?
#
loop_
_entity_poly.entity_id
_entity_poly.type
_entity_poly.pdbx_seq_one_letter_code
_entity_poly.pdbx_strand_id
1 'polypeptide(L)'
;MYNCNDMYLYEILEDYKYAEDISEKDAIFDAFCSALWSCGNNRTRMTKTIRYRVRNDLINTETGKIFDAWSDVEYTYYRSMTDKDNWCDIIRQKINNIYSVYFDPEIVVDKEYMQLIKTPKRLYYEWISGIDTDPEVLTGLIDDAIDSSVQLKKKLSMQKPRLSWDEYLNVITSFLRKCFENCRLTDEAAETEDSIPQPEFLSEDHVYTAYICRSLSGNIKRWLKQQLGLKEHRHYIRCHICKRLIEKKGSRTMYCPECRHARQLEWQRMSMMKKRSCEVIENS
;
A
#
# COMPACT_ATOMS: atom_id res chain seq x y z
N MET A 1 13.66 37.09 -2.24
CA MET A 1 12.78 35.91 -2.36
C MET A 1 13.71 34.71 -2.35
N TYR A 2 13.64 33.88 -1.31
CA TYR A 2 14.52 32.72 -1.13
C TYR A 2 14.31 31.71 -2.27
N ASN A 3 15.38 31.11 -2.80
CA ASN A 3 15.32 30.18 -3.93
C ASN A 3 16.15 28.94 -3.61
N CYS A 4 15.53 27.76 -3.66
CA CYS A 4 16.16 26.49 -3.32
C CYS A 4 16.26 25.49 -4.49
N ASN A 5 16.04 25.93 -5.73
CA ASN A 5 15.95 25.04 -6.90
C ASN A 5 17.24 24.24 -7.21
N ASP A 6 18.38 24.62 -6.62
CA ASP A 6 19.67 23.93 -6.78
C ASP A 6 20.38 23.67 -5.44
N MET A 7 19.67 23.83 -4.32
CA MET A 7 20.23 23.60 -2.98
C MET A 7 20.08 22.15 -2.55
N TYR A 8 21.03 21.68 -1.76
CA TYR A 8 20.86 20.44 -1.02
C TYR A 8 19.83 20.64 0.10
N LEU A 9 19.12 19.58 0.45
CA LEU A 9 18.11 19.59 1.51
C LEU A 9 18.71 19.93 2.87
N TYR A 10 19.96 19.52 3.15
CA TYR A 10 20.61 19.87 4.42
C TYR A 10 20.78 21.39 4.55
N GLU A 11 21.24 22.08 3.48
CA GLU A 11 21.39 23.54 3.45
C GLU A 11 20.04 24.23 3.72
N ILE A 12 18.97 23.76 3.08
CA ILE A 12 17.61 24.32 3.29
C ILE A 12 17.16 24.14 4.75
N LEU A 13 17.48 23.00 5.37
CA LEU A 13 17.10 22.71 6.75
C LEU A 13 17.95 23.50 7.76
N GLU A 14 19.24 23.69 7.48
CA GLU A 14 20.13 24.55 8.25
C GLU A 14 19.67 26.00 8.20
N ASP A 15 19.44 26.54 7.00
CA ASP A 15 18.91 27.90 6.81
C ASP A 15 17.59 28.08 7.57
N TYR A 16 16.68 27.10 7.51
CA TYR A 16 15.44 27.15 8.28
C TYR A 16 15.68 27.10 9.79
N LYS A 17 16.67 26.36 10.27
CA LYS A 17 16.98 26.21 11.69
C LYS A 17 17.59 27.49 12.25
N TYR A 18 18.50 28.11 11.50
CA TYR A 18 19.26 29.31 11.88
C TYR A 18 18.58 30.63 11.50
N ALA A 19 17.46 30.59 10.77
CA ALA A 19 16.65 31.76 10.46
C ALA A 19 16.34 32.61 11.70
N GLU A 20 16.51 33.93 11.55
CA GLU A 20 16.45 34.91 12.65
C GLU A 20 15.02 35.13 13.14
N ASP A 21 14.04 35.04 12.23
CA ASP A 21 12.63 35.27 12.54
C ASP A 21 11.66 34.30 11.84
N ILE A 22 10.39 34.38 12.23
CA ILE A 22 9.32 33.51 11.70
C ILE A 22 9.04 33.80 10.22
N SER A 23 9.17 35.06 9.78
CA SER A 23 8.93 35.44 8.40
C SER A 23 9.99 34.83 7.46
N GLU A 24 11.23 34.76 7.91
CA GLU A 24 12.31 34.09 7.18
C GLU A 24 12.08 32.57 7.11
N LYS A 25 11.70 31.94 8.23
CA LYS A 25 11.31 30.52 8.25
C LYS A 25 10.17 30.22 7.28
N ASP A 26 9.15 31.07 7.26
CA ASP A 26 8.03 30.93 6.34
C ASP A 26 8.48 31.08 4.88
N ALA A 27 9.34 32.05 4.57
CA ALA A 27 9.87 32.23 3.22
C ALA A 27 10.70 31.01 2.75
N ILE A 28 11.53 30.43 3.61
CA ILE A 28 12.33 29.23 3.30
C ILE A 28 11.40 28.03 3.07
N PHE A 29 10.44 27.83 3.97
CA PHE A 29 9.48 26.72 3.85
C PHE A 29 8.60 26.85 2.61
N ASP A 30 8.14 28.06 2.28
CA ASP A 30 7.31 28.30 1.10
C ASP A 30 8.10 28.10 -0.19
N ALA A 31 9.38 28.46 -0.21
CA ALA A 31 10.27 28.15 -1.32
C ALA A 31 10.46 26.63 -1.49
N PHE A 32 10.71 25.91 -0.40
CA PHE A 32 10.78 24.44 -0.40
C PHE A 32 9.51 23.80 -0.95
N CYS A 33 8.33 24.23 -0.46
CA CYS A 33 7.05 23.74 -0.96
C CYS A 33 6.86 24.07 -2.44
N SER A 34 7.22 25.29 -2.87
CA SER A 34 7.12 25.70 -4.27
C SER A 34 7.99 24.83 -5.19
N ALA A 35 9.23 24.53 -4.80
CA ALA A 35 10.09 23.60 -5.52
C ALA A 35 9.48 22.19 -5.59
N LEU A 36 8.96 21.69 -4.46
CA LEU A 36 8.35 20.37 -4.36
C LEU A 36 7.08 20.23 -5.22
N TRP A 37 6.27 21.29 -5.32
CA TRP A 37 5.02 21.29 -6.08
C TRP A 37 5.19 21.57 -7.56
N SER A 38 6.22 22.35 -7.92
CA SER A 38 6.63 22.55 -9.32
C SER A 38 7.45 21.39 -9.90
N CYS A 39 7.92 20.47 -9.04
CA CYS A 39 8.58 19.25 -9.45
C CYS A 39 7.78 18.48 -10.51
N GLY A 40 8.43 18.17 -11.64
CA GLY A 40 7.82 17.42 -12.74
C GLY A 40 7.44 15.97 -12.41
N ASN A 41 7.79 15.46 -11.22
CA ASN A 41 7.37 14.13 -10.77
C ASN A 41 5.90 14.10 -10.35
N ASN A 42 5.03 14.11 -11.36
CA ASN A 42 3.59 14.10 -11.16
C ASN A 42 3.05 12.70 -10.89
N ARG A 43 2.03 12.64 -10.04
CA ARG A 43 1.32 11.39 -9.75
C ARG A 43 0.72 10.84 -11.05
N THR A 44 1.07 9.60 -11.37
CA THR A 44 0.63 8.93 -12.60
C THR A 44 -0.01 7.58 -12.27
N ARG A 45 -1.25 7.36 -12.74
CA ARG A 45 -1.85 6.03 -12.83
C ARG A 45 -1.30 5.33 -14.06
N MET A 46 -0.97 4.06 -13.93
CA MET A 46 -0.47 3.23 -15.02
C MET A 46 -1.21 1.89 -15.04
N THR A 47 -1.28 1.27 -16.20
CA THR A 47 -1.71 -0.11 -16.33
C THR A 47 -0.48 -1.00 -16.31
N LYS A 48 -0.51 -2.04 -15.48
CA LYS A 48 0.47 -3.13 -15.50
C LYS A 48 -0.23 -4.42 -15.92
N THR A 49 0.52 -5.30 -16.57
CA THR A 49 0.00 -6.57 -17.06
C THR A 49 0.76 -7.71 -16.40
N ILE A 50 0.04 -8.65 -15.79
CA ILE A 50 0.60 -9.94 -15.39
C ILE A 50 0.61 -10.78 -16.65
N ARG A 51 1.81 -10.97 -17.20
CA ARG A 51 2.03 -11.72 -18.44
C ARG A 51 2.69 -13.07 -18.18
N TYR A 52 2.26 -14.08 -18.93
CA TYR A 52 3.00 -15.32 -19.17
C TYR A 52 2.67 -15.82 -20.59
N ARG A 53 3.50 -16.71 -21.13
CA ARG A 53 3.33 -17.25 -22.47
C ARG A 53 3.13 -18.76 -22.39
N VAL A 54 2.03 -19.25 -22.95
CA VAL A 54 1.77 -20.68 -23.10
C VAL A 54 2.76 -21.25 -24.11
N ARG A 55 3.34 -22.42 -23.81
CA ARG A 55 4.28 -23.07 -24.73
C ARG A 55 3.59 -23.41 -26.05
N ASN A 56 4.28 -23.19 -27.17
CA ASN A 56 3.72 -23.37 -28.50
C ASN A 56 3.24 -24.81 -28.78
N ASP A 57 3.88 -25.81 -28.18
CA ASP A 57 3.49 -27.22 -28.31
C ASP A 57 2.21 -27.57 -27.53
N LEU A 58 1.84 -26.75 -26.54
CA LEU A 58 0.72 -26.99 -25.64
C LEU A 58 -0.49 -26.07 -25.93
N ILE A 59 -0.30 -24.97 -26.66
CA ILE A 59 -1.31 -23.92 -26.87
C ILE A 59 -2.61 -24.43 -27.51
N ASN A 60 -2.52 -25.47 -28.35
CA ASN A 60 -3.67 -26.04 -29.06
C ASN A 60 -4.43 -27.10 -28.24
N THR A 61 -3.90 -27.50 -27.08
CA THR A 61 -4.62 -28.39 -26.16
C THR A 61 -5.77 -27.63 -25.48
N GLU A 62 -6.74 -28.35 -24.93
CA GLU A 62 -7.86 -27.76 -24.20
C GLU A 62 -7.36 -26.89 -23.03
N THR A 63 -6.50 -27.45 -22.18
CA THR A 63 -5.84 -26.74 -21.07
C THR A 63 -4.99 -25.55 -21.55
N GLY A 64 -4.28 -25.71 -22.67
CA GLY A 64 -3.47 -24.65 -23.26
C GLY A 64 -4.29 -23.44 -23.68
N LYS A 65 -5.47 -23.65 -24.28
CA LYS A 65 -6.39 -22.57 -24.68
C LYS A 65 -6.96 -21.83 -23.47
N ILE A 66 -7.28 -22.54 -22.39
CA ILE A 66 -7.75 -21.92 -21.13
C ILE A 66 -6.69 -20.96 -20.60
N PHE A 67 -5.43 -21.39 -20.55
CA PHE A 67 -4.34 -20.52 -20.09
C PHE A 67 -4.03 -19.37 -21.06
N ASP A 68 -4.13 -19.60 -22.37
CA ASP A 68 -3.88 -18.55 -23.36
C ASP A 68 -4.87 -17.40 -23.24
N ALA A 69 -6.15 -17.70 -22.95
CA ALA A 69 -7.19 -16.71 -22.69
C ALA A 69 -6.89 -15.80 -21.49
N TRP A 70 -6.09 -16.29 -20.53
CA TRP A 70 -5.70 -15.56 -19.32
C TRP A 70 -4.21 -15.25 -19.26
N SER A 71 -3.52 -15.27 -20.41
CA SER A 71 -2.08 -15.05 -20.51
C SER A 71 -1.65 -13.61 -20.15
N ASP A 72 -2.58 -12.66 -20.33
CA ASP A 72 -2.43 -11.24 -20.03
C ASP A 72 -3.57 -10.76 -19.13
N VAL A 73 -3.26 -10.49 -17.85
CA VAL A 73 -4.20 -9.91 -16.89
C VAL A 73 -3.78 -8.49 -16.53
N GLU A 74 -4.56 -7.50 -16.98
CA GLU A 74 -4.30 -6.09 -16.71
C GLU A 74 -4.83 -5.64 -15.35
N TYR A 75 -4.08 -4.73 -14.71
CA TYR A 75 -4.49 -4.11 -13.47
C TYR A 75 -3.93 -2.68 -13.34
N THR A 76 -4.68 -1.83 -12.65
CA THR A 76 -4.27 -0.45 -12.36
C THR A 76 -3.21 -0.42 -11.27
N TYR A 77 -2.15 0.34 -11.50
CA TYR A 77 -1.04 0.55 -10.58
C TYR A 77 -0.60 2.02 -10.60
N TYR A 78 0.40 2.38 -9.79
CA TYR A 78 1.02 3.71 -9.81
C TYR A 78 2.52 3.62 -10.02
N ARG A 79 3.12 4.69 -10.55
CA ARG A 79 4.58 4.83 -10.54
C ARG A 79 5.04 4.89 -9.09
N SER A 80 5.74 3.87 -8.60
CA SER A 80 6.15 3.76 -7.19
C SER A 80 7.55 4.27 -6.91
N MET A 81 8.38 4.42 -7.95
CA MET A 81 9.78 4.81 -7.87
C MET A 81 10.08 5.88 -8.91
N THR A 82 11.05 6.73 -8.59
CA THR A 82 11.70 7.67 -9.50
C THR A 82 13.10 7.15 -9.80
N ASP A 83 13.60 7.42 -11.00
CA ASP A 83 14.97 7.15 -11.45
C ASP A 83 15.95 8.27 -11.06
N LYS A 84 15.42 9.44 -10.71
CA LYS A 84 16.21 10.58 -10.24
C LYS A 84 16.55 10.47 -8.76
N ASP A 85 17.79 10.80 -8.46
CA ASP A 85 18.40 10.70 -7.12
C ASP A 85 18.57 12.08 -6.47
N ASN A 86 17.51 12.89 -6.46
CA ASN A 86 17.48 14.16 -5.74
C ASN A 86 16.34 14.18 -4.72
N TRP A 87 16.52 14.92 -3.63
CA TRP A 87 15.54 15.00 -2.55
C TRP A 87 14.14 15.38 -3.04
N CYS A 88 14.03 16.29 -4.01
CA CYS A 88 12.77 16.85 -4.48
C CYS A 88 11.92 15.78 -5.17
N ASP A 89 12.49 15.09 -6.16
CA ASP A 89 11.81 14.00 -6.87
C ASP A 89 11.49 12.82 -5.93
N ILE A 90 12.36 12.50 -4.95
CA ILE A 90 12.15 11.40 -3.99
C ILE A 90 11.01 11.73 -3.01
N ILE A 91 11.02 12.91 -2.38
CA ILE A 91 9.96 13.33 -1.46
C ILE A 91 8.63 13.47 -2.22
N ARG A 92 8.65 14.04 -3.43
CA ARG A 92 7.47 14.13 -4.29
C ARG A 92 6.92 12.75 -4.64
N GLN A 93 7.79 11.80 -5.00
CA GLN A 93 7.41 10.41 -5.24
C GLN A 93 6.74 9.79 -4.01
N LYS A 94 7.28 10.06 -2.82
CA LYS A 94 6.72 9.55 -1.57
C LYS A 94 5.31 10.06 -1.33
N ILE A 95 5.06 11.35 -1.56
CA ILE A 95 3.74 11.99 -1.45
C ILE A 95 2.77 11.36 -2.46
N ASN A 96 3.18 11.23 -3.72
CA ASN A 96 2.38 10.57 -4.77
C ASN A 96 1.99 9.12 -4.39
N ASN A 97 2.94 8.38 -3.80
CA ASN A 97 2.73 7.00 -3.36
C ASN A 97 1.73 6.90 -2.21
N ILE A 98 1.86 7.78 -1.21
CA ILE A 98 0.94 7.85 -0.07
C ILE A 98 -0.49 8.07 -0.57
N TYR A 99 -0.70 9.05 -1.44
CA TYR A 99 -2.04 9.32 -1.99
C TYR A 99 -2.61 8.12 -2.74
N SER A 100 -1.82 7.57 -3.66
CA SER A 100 -2.19 6.42 -4.49
C SER A 100 -2.58 5.20 -3.66
N VAL A 101 -1.85 4.92 -2.58
CA VAL A 101 -2.13 3.78 -1.71
C VAL A 101 -3.37 4.00 -0.85
N TYR A 102 -3.51 5.16 -0.20
CA TYR A 102 -4.53 5.33 0.83
C TYR A 102 -5.85 5.93 0.35
N PHE A 103 -5.83 6.73 -0.72
CA PHE A 103 -6.98 7.55 -1.12
C PHE A 103 -7.49 7.24 -2.51
N ASP A 104 -6.62 6.88 -3.46
CA ASP A 104 -7.05 6.59 -4.83
C ASP A 104 -7.87 5.28 -4.91
N PRO A 105 -9.18 5.31 -5.24
CA PRO A 105 -10.01 4.11 -5.29
C PRO A 105 -9.62 3.15 -6.42
N GLU A 106 -8.95 3.61 -7.49
CA GLU A 106 -8.62 2.72 -8.62
C GLU A 106 -7.43 1.81 -8.33
N ILE A 107 -6.58 2.22 -7.38
CA ILE A 107 -5.33 1.52 -7.04
C ILE A 107 -5.55 0.58 -5.86
N VAL A 108 -5.34 -0.71 -6.06
CA VAL A 108 -5.41 -1.71 -4.97
C VAL A 108 -4.10 -2.50 -4.95
N VAL A 109 -3.38 -2.40 -3.84
CA VAL A 109 -2.09 -3.10 -3.60
C VAL A 109 -2.19 -4.17 -2.51
N ASP A 110 -3.41 -4.59 -2.19
CA ASP A 110 -3.66 -5.61 -1.18
C ASP A 110 -3.08 -6.97 -1.60
N LYS A 111 -2.46 -7.68 -0.65
CA LYS A 111 -1.75 -8.94 -0.92
C LYS A 111 -2.68 -10.02 -1.49
N GLU A 112 -3.89 -10.14 -0.96
CA GLU A 112 -4.85 -11.16 -1.37
C GLU A 112 -5.40 -10.85 -2.75
N TYR A 113 -5.73 -9.58 -3.01
CA TYR A 113 -6.08 -9.12 -4.36
C TYR A 113 -4.97 -9.47 -5.38
N MET A 114 -3.71 -9.15 -5.05
CA MET A 114 -2.57 -9.45 -5.91
C MET A 114 -2.35 -10.96 -6.11
N GLN A 115 -2.73 -11.80 -5.14
CA GLN A 115 -2.66 -13.25 -5.29
C GLN A 115 -3.74 -13.78 -6.24
N LEU A 116 -4.98 -13.27 -6.11
CA LEU A 116 -6.11 -13.67 -6.96
C LEU A 116 -5.85 -13.39 -8.44
N ILE A 117 -5.40 -12.18 -8.79
CA ILE A 117 -5.10 -11.83 -10.19
C ILE A 117 -3.87 -12.57 -10.74
N LYS A 118 -3.03 -13.15 -9.88
CA LYS A 118 -1.88 -13.98 -10.27
C LYS A 118 -2.23 -15.47 -10.39
N THR A 119 -3.45 -15.86 -10.03
CA THR A 119 -3.89 -17.26 -10.05
C THR A 119 -3.69 -17.93 -11.41
N PRO A 120 -4.08 -17.34 -12.56
CA PRO A 120 -3.89 -17.98 -13.86
C PRO A 120 -2.41 -18.30 -14.14
N LYS A 121 -1.52 -17.33 -13.90
CA LYS A 121 -0.07 -17.50 -14.07
C LYS A 121 0.49 -18.58 -13.13
N ARG A 122 0.03 -18.63 -11.88
CA ARG A 122 0.47 -19.65 -10.90
C ARG A 122 0.04 -21.04 -11.35
N LEU A 123 -1.24 -21.23 -11.69
CA LEU A 123 -1.79 -22.50 -12.15
C LEU A 123 -1.11 -22.98 -13.44
N TYR A 124 -0.77 -22.05 -14.34
CA TYR A 124 0.01 -22.39 -15.54
C TYR A 124 1.36 -23.01 -15.19
N TYR A 125 2.14 -22.41 -14.26
CA TYR A 125 3.43 -22.98 -13.88
C TYR A 125 3.30 -24.27 -13.07
N GLU A 126 2.21 -24.45 -12.31
CA GLU A 126 1.88 -25.72 -11.64
C GLU A 126 1.61 -26.82 -12.68
N TRP A 127 0.83 -26.52 -13.72
CA TRP A 127 0.58 -27.43 -14.84
C TRP A 127 1.85 -27.80 -15.61
N ILE A 128 2.70 -26.82 -15.94
CA ILE A 128 4.00 -27.07 -16.58
C ILE A 128 4.92 -27.94 -15.70
N SER A 129 4.75 -27.88 -14.38
CA SER A 129 5.49 -28.70 -13.42
C SER A 129 4.92 -30.12 -13.25
N GLY A 130 3.88 -30.47 -14.00
CA GLY A 130 3.27 -31.81 -14.01
C GLY A 130 2.08 -31.98 -13.07
N ILE A 131 1.55 -30.90 -12.47
CA ILE A 131 0.29 -30.97 -11.72
C ILE A 131 -0.87 -30.93 -12.72
N ASP A 132 -1.42 -32.10 -13.01
CA ASP A 132 -2.57 -32.20 -13.90
C ASP A 132 -3.85 -31.80 -13.16
N THR A 133 -4.66 -30.96 -13.79
CA THR A 133 -5.94 -30.50 -13.27
C THR A 133 -6.94 -30.59 -14.40
N ASP A 134 -8.08 -31.22 -14.11
CA ASP A 134 -9.18 -31.34 -15.05
C ASP A 134 -9.55 -29.97 -15.64
N PRO A 135 -9.74 -29.84 -16.97
CA PRO A 135 -10.01 -28.55 -17.62
C PRO A 135 -11.24 -27.81 -17.10
N GLU A 136 -12.30 -28.51 -16.72
CA GLU A 136 -13.52 -27.90 -16.17
C GLU A 136 -13.24 -27.33 -14.78
N VAL A 137 -12.53 -28.09 -13.94
CA VAL A 137 -12.08 -27.63 -12.62
C VAL A 137 -11.12 -26.44 -12.74
N LEU A 138 -10.18 -26.49 -13.70
CA LEU A 138 -9.23 -25.41 -13.93
C LEU A 138 -9.94 -24.11 -14.33
N THR A 139 -10.92 -24.20 -15.22
CA THR A 139 -11.73 -23.05 -15.64
C THR A 139 -12.45 -22.45 -14.44
N GLY A 140 -13.12 -23.28 -13.63
CA GLY A 140 -13.79 -22.83 -12.40
C GLY A 140 -12.84 -22.14 -11.41
N LEU A 141 -11.63 -22.68 -11.20
CA LEU A 141 -10.63 -22.09 -10.31
C LEU A 141 -10.15 -20.70 -10.78
N ILE A 142 -9.99 -20.53 -12.10
CA ILE A 142 -9.58 -19.25 -12.67
C ILE A 142 -10.72 -18.24 -12.57
N ASP A 143 -11.92 -18.61 -13.01
CA ASP A 143 -13.09 -17.73 -13.01
C ASP A 143 -13.43 -17.27 -11.58
N ASP A 144 -13.47 -18.20 -10.62
CA ASP A 144 -13.70 -17.89 -9.20
C ASP A 144 -12.66 -16.91 -8.65
N ALA A 145 -11.39 -17.09 -9.03
CA ALA A 145 -10.31 -16.21 -8.58
C ALA A 145 -10.44 -14.80 -9.18
N ILE A 146 -10.76 -14.70 -10.47
CA ILE A 146 -10.93 -13.42 -11.16
C ILE A 146 -12.17 -12.69 -10.62
N ASP A 147 -13.30 -13.37 -10.48
CA ASP A 147 -14.52 -12.79 -9.90
C ASP A 147 -14.31 -12.34 -8.46
N SER A 148 -13.65 -13.17 -7.65
CA SER A 148 -13.26 -12.81 -6.28
C SER A 148 -12.35 -11.58 -6.27
N SER A 149 -11.44 -11.45 -7.24
CA SER A 149 -10.55 -10.29 -7.34
C SER A 149 -11.33 -9.01 -7.63
N VAL A 150 -12.34 -9.06 -8.51
CA VAL A 150 -13.20 -7.93 -8.87
C VAL A 150 -14.03 -7.50 -7.66
N GLN A 151 -14.66 -8.45 -6.97
CA GLN A 151 -15.43 -8.17 -5.76
C GLN A 151 -14.55 -7.60 -4.64
N LEU A 152 -13.36 -8.16 -4.45
CA LEU A 152 -12.41 -7.69 -3.44
C LEU A 152 -11.91 -6.29 -3.76
N LYS A 153 -11.55 -6.01 -5.02
CA LYS A 153 -11.17 -4.67 -5.49
C LYS A 153 -12.28 -3.67 -5.15
N LYS A 154 -13.54 -3.97 -5.50
CA LYS A 154 -14.69 -3.11 -5.19
C LYS A 154 -14.82 -2.83 -3.69
N LYS A 155 -14.77 -3.88 -2.86
CA LYS A 155 -14.85 -3.76 -1.38
C LYS A 155 -13.73 -2.90 -0.81
N LEU A 156 -12.49 -3.11 -1.23
CA LEU A 156 -11.33 -2.36 -0.74
C LEU A 156 -11.37 -0.90 -1.19
N SER A 157 -11.77 -0.64 -2.43
CA SER A 157 -11.89 0.70 -3.01
C SER A 157 -12.93 1.54 -2.26
N MET A 158 -14.08 0.95 -1.95
CA MET A 158 -15.15 1.62 -1.17
C MET A 158 -14.76 1.96 0.27
N GLN A 159 -13.73 1.29 0.81
CA GLN A 159 -13.26 1.50 2.18
C GLN A 159 -12.15 2.55 2.27
N LYS A 160 -11.67 3.10 1.16
CA LYS A 160 -10.70 4.19 1.18
C LYS A 160 -11.38 5.50 1.56
N PRO A 161 -10.76 6.33 2.43
CA PRO A 161 -11.26 7.67 2.69
C PRO A 161 -11.30 8.48 1.40
N ARG A 162 -12.36 9.29 1.25
CA ARG A 162 -12.45 10.25 0.14
C ARG A 162 -11.75 11.53 0.58
N LEU A 163 -10.68 11.86 -0.12
CA LEU A 163 -9.94 13.10 0.05
C LEU A 163 -9.48 13.55 -1.34
N SER A 164 -9.85 14.77 -1.75
CA SER A 164 -9.38 15.32 -3.01
C SER A 164 -7.86 15.50 -2.98
N TRP A 165 -7.27 15.66 -4.15
CA TRP A 165 -5.82 15.89 -4.26
C TRP A 165 -5.40 17.18 -3.55
N ASP A 166 -6.19 18.26 -3.68
CA ASP A 166 -5.86 19.56 -3.10
C ASP A 166 -5.99 19.56 -1.57
N GLU A 167 -7.05 18.95 -1.03
CA GLU A 167 -7.20 18.75 0.42
C GLU A 167 -6.06 17.89 0.98
N TYR A 168 -5.64 16.86 0.24
CA TYR A 168 -4.51 16.03 0.61
C TYR A 168 -3.19 16.83 0.65
N LEU A 169 -2.94 17.67 -0.34
CA LEU A 169 -1.75 18.52 -0.35
C LEU A 169 -1.72 19.45 0.86
N ASN A 170 -2.85 20.05 1.24
CA ASN A 170 -2.94 20.88 2.46
C ASN A 170 -2.56 20.09 3.73
N VAL A 171 -3.04 18.85 3.86
CA VAL A 171 -2.68 17.96 4.97
C VAL A 171 -1.18 17.67 4.96
N ILE A 172 -0.61 17.35 3.79
CA ILE A 172 0.82 17.05 3.65
C ILE A 172 1.69 18.26 3.94
N THR A 173 1.34 19.45 3.48
CA THR A 173 2.07 20.69 3.78
C THR A 173 2.19 20.89 5.29
N SER A 174 1.11 20.66 6.05
CA SER A 174 1.14 20.73 7.52
C SER A 174 2.09 19.70 8.14
N PHE A 175 2.23 18.52 7.53
CA PHE A 175 3.18 17.50 7.99
C PHE A 175 4.61 17.81 7.63
N LEU A 176 4.85 18.41 6.47
CA LEU A 176 6.17 18.87 6.04
C LEU A 176 6.68 19.97 6.97
N ARG A 177 5.82 20.94 7.32
CA ARG A 177 6.17 21.99 8.28
C ARG A 177 6.57 21.42 9.64
N LYS A 178 5.82 20.45 10.15
CA LYS A 178 6.19 19.69 11.35
C LYS A 178 7.52 18.94 11.20
N CYS A 179 7.88 18.47 10.01
CA CYS A 179 9.18 17.84 9.79
C CYS A 179 10.30 18.87 9.95
N PHE A 180 10.16 20.07 9.39
CA PHE A 180 11.12 21.16 9.55
C PHE A 180 11.27 21.58 11.02
N GLU A 181 10.14 21.78 11.72
CA GLU A 181 10.13 22.16 13.15
C GLU A 181 10.82 21.14 14.07
N ASN A 182 10.66 19.84 13.76
CA ASN A 182 11.18 18.75 14.60
C ASN A 182 12.47 18.14 14.06
N CYS A 183 13.05 18.70 12.98
CA CYS A 183 14.30 18.20 12.43
C CYS A 183 15.45 18.53 13.38
N ARG A 184 16.29 17.54 13.65
CA ARG A 184 17.58 17.73 14.32
C ARG A 184 18.65 17.66 13.26
N LEU A 185 19.57 18.63 13.29
CA LEU A 185 20.71 18.62 12.39
C LEU A 185 21.65 17.46 12.75
N THR A 186 22.43 16.99 11.78
CA THR A 186 23.30 15.82 11.99
C THR A 186 24.34 16.08 13.09
N ASP A 187 24.89 17.29 13.16
CA ASP A 187 25.78 17.73 14.24
C ASP A 187 25.09 17.69 15.61
N GLU A 188 23.85 18.19 15.73
CA GLU A 188 23.05 18.12 16.97
C GLU A 188 22.76 16.67 17.39
N ALA A 189 22.64 15.75 16.43
CA ALA A 189 22.35 14.34 16.68
C ALA A 189 23.59 13.55 17.09
N ALA A 190 24.77 13.91 16.57
CA ALA A 190 26.05 13.26 16.88
C ALA A 190 26.47 13.46 18.35
N GLU A 191 26.09 14.59 18.96
CA GLU A 191 26.36 14.90 20.37
C GLU A 191 25.57 14.06 21.39
N THR A 192 24.58 13.28 20.94
CA THR A 192 23.86 12.34 21.81
C THR A 192 24.53 10.96 21.76
N GLU A 193 24.82 10.37 22.93
CA GLU A 193 25.62 9.12 23.14
C GLU A 193 25.12 7.86 22.40
N ASP A 194 23.97 7.92 21.71
CA ASP A 194 23.34 6.81 20.97
C ASP A 194 23.57 6.86 19.44
N SER A 195 24.49 7.69 18.94
CA SER A 195 24.70 7.85 17.50
C SER A 195 25.39 6.63 16.87
N ILE A 196 24.64 5.88 16.06
CA ILE A 196 25.20 4.85 15.18
C ILE A 196 25.94 5.57 14.04
N PRO A 197 27.23 5.26 13.77
CA PRO A 197 27.98 5.89 12.68
C PRO A 197 27.23 5.76 11.36
N GLN A 198 27.07 6.87 10.63
CA GLN A 198 26.54 6.84 9.28
C GLN A 198 27.50 6.08 8.37
N PRO A 199 27.01 5.21 7.47
CA PRO A 199 27.86 4.60 6.46
C PRO A 199 28.50 5.68 5.57
N GLU A 200 29.80 5.59 5.29
CA GLU A 200 30.61 6.58 4.56
C GLU A 200 30.05 6.97 3.16
N PHE A 201 29.13 6.18 2.59
CA PHE A 201 28.53 6.41 1.28
C PHE A 201 27.21 7.20 1.30
N LEU A 202 26.62 7.46 2.48
CA LEU A 202 25.36 8.19 2.60
C LEU A 202 25.65 9.68 2.80
N SER A 203 25.26 10.52 1.83
CA SER A 203 25.29 11.97 2.03
C SER A 203 24.23 12.40 3.05
N GLU A 204 24.45 13.56 3.67
CA GLU A 204 23.51 14.17 4.62
C GLU A 204 22.10 14.35 4.02
N ASP A 205 22.05 14.67 2.72
CA ASP A 205 20.83 14.81 1.93
C ASP A 205 19.96 13.55 1.96
N HIS A 206 20.58 12.37 1.87
CA HIS A 206 19.88 11.09 1.96
C HIS A 206 19.31 10.86 3.34
N VAL A 207 20.02 11.28 4.40
CA VAL A 207 19.58 11.16 5.78
C VAL A 207 18.30 11.99 5.99
N TYR A 208 18.32 13.26 5.60
CA TYR A 208 17.16 14.14 5.74
C TYR A 208 15.99 13.74 4.82
N THR A 209 16.28 13.33 3.59
CA THR A 209 15.25 12.82 2.67
C THR A 209 14.56 11.59 3.26
N ALA A 210 15.33 10.66 3.83
CA ALA A 210 14.80 9.48 4.51
C ALA A 210 14.02 9.85 5.78
N TYR A 211 14.48 10.84 6.55
CA TYR A 211 13.77 11.38 7.71
C TYR A 211 12.40 11.93 7.30
N ILE A 212 12.32 12.84 6.33
CA ILE A 212 11.04 13.40 5.86
C ILE A 212 10.12 12.30 5.35
N CYS A 213 10.63 11.36 4.53
CA CYS A 213 9.82 10.25 4.01
C CYS A 213 9.25 9.35 5.12
N ARG A 214 10.04 9.06 6.17
CA ARG A 214 9.59 8.29 7.34
C ARG A 214 8.54 9.08 8.13
N SER A 215 8.79 10.35 8.41
CA SER A 215 7.87 11.25 9.12
C SER A 215 6.52 11.38 8.41
N LEU A 216 6.52 11.60 7.08
CA LEU A 216 5.29 11.60 6.28
C LEU A 216 4.51 10.29 6.40
N SER A 217 5.20 9.15 6.40
CA SER A 217 4.58 7.83 6.54
C SER A 217 3.96 7.61 7.91
N GLY A 218 4.60 8.12 8.96
CA GLY A 218 4.07 8.09 10.33
C GLY A 218 2.87 9.02 10.49
N ASN A 219 3.02 10.28 10.09
CA ASN A 219 2.01 11.32 10.24
C ASN A 219 0.72 10.96 9.49
N ILE A 220 0.82 10.49 8.24
CA ILE A 220 -0.39 10.09 7.49
C ILE A 220 -1.11 8.90 8.14
N LYS A 221 -0.38 7.93 8.70
CA LYS A 221 -0.99 6.78 9.39
C LYS A 221 -1.73 7.23 10.65
N ARG A 222 -1.14 8.15 11.44
CA ARG A 222 -1.78 8.71 12.64
C ARG A 222 -3.02 9.51 12.26
N TRP A 223 -2.91 10.36 11.26
CA TRP A 223 -4.02 11.16 10.74
C TRP A 223 -5.16 10.28 10.22
N LEU A 224 -4.86 9.24 9.43
CA LEU A 224 -5.86 8.27 8.96
C LEU A 224 -6.57 7.56 10.12
N LYS A 225 -5.84 7.20 11.19
CA LYS A 225 -6.47 6.64 12.39
C LYS A 225 -7.45 7.65 13.01
N GLN A 226 -7.05 8.91 13.17
CA GLN A 226 -7.91 9.96 13.72
C GLN A 226 -9.18 10.17 12.88
N GLN A 227 -9.04 10.27 11.55
CA GLN A 227 -10.18 10.42 10.63
C GLN A 227 -11.17 9.24 10.70
N LEU A 228 -10.67 8.04 11.01
CA LEU A 228 -11.49 6.84 11.17
C LEU A 228 -11.99 6.63 12.62
N GLY A 229 -11.73 7.58 13.54
CA GLY A 229 -12.11 7.46 14.95
C GLY A 229 -11.35 6.37 15.72
N LEU A 230 -10.14 6.02 15.27
CA LEU A 230 -9.32 4.94 15.81
C LEU A 230 -8.28 5.45 16.81
N LYS A 231 -8.00 4.64 17.85
CA LYS A 231 -7.00 4.93 18.88
C LYS A 231 -5.58 4.75 18.33
N GLU A 232 -4.70 5.71 18.56
CA GLU A 232 -3.37 5.72 17.97
C GLU A 232 -2.47 4.54 18.41
N HIS A 233 -2.44 4.25 19.70
CA HIS A 233 -1.60 3.23 20.34
C HIS A 233 -2.07 1.79 20.13
N ARG A 234 -3.13 1.58 19.32
CA ARG A 234 -3.68 0.26 19.03
C ARG A 234 -3.25 -0.24 17.66
N HIS A 235 -3.14 -1.56 17.56
CA HIS A 235 -2.92 -2.26 16.31
C HIS A 235 -4.25 -2.57 15.65
N TYR A 236 -4.31 -2.38 14.33
CA TYR A 236 -5.50 -2.64 13.54
C TYR A 236 -5.18 -3.61 12.41
N ILE A 237 -6.11 -4.50 12.13
CA ILE A 237 -6.06 -5.44 11.01
C ILE A 237 -7.36 -5.35 10.22
N ARG A 238 -7.37 -5.87 8.99
CA ARG A 238 -8.60 -6.03 8.22
C ARG A 238 -9.23 -7.38 8.54
N CYS A 239 -10.54 -7.38 8.76
CA CYS A 239 -11.33 -8.62 8.90
C CYS A 239 -11.12 -9.50 7.66
N HIS A 240 -10.85 -10.79 7.84
CA HIS A 240 -10.57 -11.68 6.70
C HIS A 240 -11.76 -11.84 5.73
N ILE A 241 -13.00 -11.62 6.20
CA ILE A 241 -14.21 -11.76 5.37
C ILE A 241 -14.60 -10.42 4.75
N CYS A 242 -14.98 -9.43 5.58
CA CYS A 242 -15.51 -8.16 5.07
C CYS A 242 -14.44 -7.08 4.82
N LYS A 243 -13.17 -7.35 5.14
CA LYS A 243 -12.03 -6.42 5.03
C LYS A 243 -12.12 -5.13 5.85
N ARG A 244 -13.19 -4.93 6.64
CA ARG A 244 -13.35 -3.81 7.57
C ARG A 244 -12.19 -3.79 8.55
N LEU A 245 -11.68 -2.59 8.83
CA LEU A 245 -10.62 -2.38 9.81
C LEU A 245 -11.13 -2.65 11.23
N ILE A 246 -10.41 -3.47 12.00
CA ILE A 246 -10.76 -3.88 13.36
C ILE A 246 -9.54 -3.80 14.28
N GLU A 247 -9.78 -3.50 15.56
CA GLU A 247 -8.73 -3.51 16.58
C GLU A 247 -8.25 -4.95 16.81
N LYS A 248 -6.93 -5.16 16.71
CA LYS A 248 -6.28 -6.43 17.01
C LYS A 248 -6.10 -6.54 18.52
N LYS A 249 -7.03 -7.23 19.19
CA LYS A 249 -6.99 -7.47 20.64
C LYS A 249 -6.07 -8.64 21.05
N GLY A 250 -5.77 -9.55 20.13
CA GLY A 250 -4.85 -10.67 20.35
C GLY A 250 -4.48 -11.37 19.05
N SER A 251 -3.66 -12.43 19.13
CA SER A 251 -3.21 -13.19 17.96
C SER A 251 -4.35 -13.87 17.20
N ARG A 252 -5.41 -14.27 17.91
CA ARG A 252 -6.60 -14.95 17.33
C ARG A 252 -7.63 -13.99 16.72
N THR A 253 -7.45 -12.67 16.84
CA THR A 253 -8.36 -11.71 16.21
C THR A 253 -8.15 -11.76 14.70
N MET A 254 -9.13 -12.29 13.96
CA MET A 254 -9.10 -12.38 12.49
C MET A 254 -10.37 -11.79 11.84
N TYR A 255 -11.47 -11.75 12.58
CA TYR A 255 -12.79 -11.36 12.08
C TYR A 255 -13.37 -10.21 12.90
N CYS A 256 -14.17 -9.35 12.27
CA CYS A 256 -15.01 -8.41 13.00
C CYS A 256 -16.08 -9.17 13.81
N PRO A 257 -16.70 -8.55 14.84
CA PRO A 257 -17.73 -9.20 15.65
C PRO A 257 -18.87 -9.80 14.82
N GLU A 258 -19.37 -9.05 13.83
CA GLU A 258 -20.43 -9.47 12.90
C GLU A 258 -20.03 -10.74 12.14
N CYS A 259 -18.87 -10.72 11.45
CA CYS A 259 -18.39 -11.87 10.68
C CYS A 259 -18.04 -13.08 11.57
N ARG A 260 -17.55 -12.84 12.79
CA ARG A 260 -17.29 -13.90 13.76
C ARG A 260 -18.58 -14.60 14.17
N HIS A 261 -19.64 -13.83 14.43
CA HIS A 261 -20.94 -14.36 14.83
C HIS A 261 -21.61 -15.13 13.68
N ALA A 262 -21.64 -14.55 12.47
CA ALA A 262 -22.19 -15.22 11.29
C ALA A 262 -21.51 -16.59 11.04
N ARG A 263 -20.18 -16.63 11.11
CA ARG A 263 -19.42 -17.88 10.94
C ARG A 263 -19.71 -18.90 12.05
N GLN A 264 -19.92 -18.44 13.29
CA GLN A 264 -20.28 -19.33 14.39
C GLN A 264 -21.65 -19.98 14.17
N LEU A 265 -22.63 -19.21 13.69
CA LEU A 265 -23.96 -19.74 13.34
C LEU A 265 -23.89 -20.77 12.21
N GLU A 266 -23.08 -20.50 11.18
CA GLU A 266 -22.87 -21.43 10.08
C GLU A 266 -22.22 -22.74 10.55
N TRP A 267 -21.19 -22.65 11.40
CA TRP A 267 -20.57 -23.83 12.00
C TRP A 267 -21.55 -24.64 12.85
N GLN A 268 -22.39 -23.97 13.65
CA GLN A 268 -23.43 -24.64 14.44
C GLN A 268 -24.45 -25.36 13.55
N ARG A 269 -24.90 -24.72 12.46
CA ARG A 269 -25.80 -25.32 11.47
C ARG A 269 -25.18 -26.57 10.84
N MET A 270 -23.94 -26.46 10.37
CA MET A 270 -23.20 -27.58 9.76
C MET A 270 -22.98 -28.73 10.75
N SER A 271 -22.65 -28.42 12.01
CA SER A 271 -22.49 -29.44 13.05
C SER A 271 -23.80 -30.15 13.37
N MET A 272 -24.93 -29.44 13.41
CA MET A 272 -26.24 -30.05 13.62
C MET A 272 -26.68 -30.90 12.42
N MET A 273 -26.45 -30.43 11.19
CA MET A 273 -26.70 -31.23 9.98
C MET A 273 -25.89 -32.52 10.00
N LYS A 274 -24.60 -32.45 10.35
CA LYS A 274 -23.73 -33.63 10.45
C LYS A 274 -24.23 -34.63 11.50
N LYS A 275 -24.67 -34.15 12.67
CA LYS A 275 -25.25 -35.03 13.71
C LYS A 275 -26.51 -35.73 13.21
N ARG A 276 -27.43 -34.98 12.59
CA ARG A 276 -28.66 -35.53 12.01
C ARG A 276 -28.39 -36.55 10.90
N SER A 277 -27.40 -36.31 10.04
CA SER A 277 -27.02 -37.28 9.01
C SER A 277 -26.41 -38.56 9.60
N CYS A 278 -25.67 -38.47 10.71
CA CYS A 278 -25.14 -39.65 11.39
C CYS A 278 -26.24 -40.45 12.11
N GLU A 279 -27.20 -39.79 12.75
CA GLU A 279 -28.35 -40.44 13.41
C GLU A 279 -29.24 -41.21 12.42
N VAL A 280 -29.33 -40.77 11.16
CA VAL A 280 -30.08 -41.49 10.11
C VAL A 280 -29.34 -42.75 9.64
N ILE A 281 -27.99 -42.72 9.61
CA ILE A 281 -27.17 -43.87 9.21
C ILE A 281 -27.13 -44.95 10.31
N GLU A 282 -27.17 -44.56 11.59
CA GLU A 282 -27.17 -45.52 12.72
C GLU A 282 -28.52 -46.20 12.95
N ASN A 283 -29.61 -45.66 12.37
CA ASN A 283 -30.97 -46.22 12.46
C ASN A 283 -31.45 -46.91 11.16
N SER A 284 -30.55 -47.11 10.19
CA SER A 284 -30.80 -47.85 8.93
C SER A 284 -30.05 -49.18 8.94
#